data_AF-A0AAW2PWX3-F1
#
_entry.id   AF-A0AAW2PWX3-F1
#
_cell.length_a   1.000
_cell.length_b   1.000
_cell.length_c   1.000
_cell.angle_alpha   90.00
_cell.angle_beta   90.00
_cell.angle_gamma   90.00
#
_symmetry.space_group_name_H-M   'P 1'
#
loop_
_entity.id
_entity.type
_entity.pdbx_description
1 polymer ?
#
loop_
_entity_poly.entity_id
_entity_poly.type
_entity_poly.pdbx_seq_one_letter_code
_entity_poly.pdbx_strand_id
1 'polypeptide(L)'
;MNSTRSKVYFSPTLHYLRVHVIAAQDLVPSDKSRPPDPIVRVELGNQGRTTRPSSMKTINPEWNEELMYVAWEPFNENIVVSVEDKDEVIGRVLIPLRNVKRRVENAKLPDAQWFGLQKPSLVKDEGGRRKINSLVEFIFDLP
;
A
#
# COMPACT_ATOMS: atom_id res chain seq x y z
N MET A 1 -16.36 39.16 34.66
CA MET A 1 -15.55 37.95 34.87
C MET A 1 -15.45 37.23 33.53
N ASN A 2 -14.37 37.44 32.77
CA ASN A 2 -14.20 36.79 31.47
C ASN A 2 -13.20 35.64 31.63
N SER A 3 -13.73 34.41 31.68
CA SER A 3 -12.92 33.20 31.74
C SER A 3 -12.44 32.86 30.32
N THR A 4 -11.18 33.17 30.02
CA THR A 4 -10.51 32.70 28.81
C THR A 4 -10.22 31.21 28.98
N ARG A 5 -11.08 30.34 28.44
CA ARG A 5 -10.82 28.91 28.42
C ARG A 5 -9.83 28.62 27.29
N SER A 6 -8.64 28.14 27.64
CA SER A 6 -7.62 27.69 26.70
C SER A 6 -8.22 26.64 25.75
N LYS A 7 -8.18 26.88 24.44
CA LYS A 7 -8.43 25.84 23.45
C LYS A 7 -7.21 24.92 23.47
N VAL A 8 -7.39 23.68 23.92
CA VAL A 8 -6.35 22.66 23.82
C VAL A 8 -6.22 22.31 22.33
N TYR A 9 -5.11 22.71 21.71
CA TYR A 9 -4.74 22.24 20.38
C TYR A 9 -4.01 20.91 20.54
N PHE A 10 -4.59 19.85 20.00
CA PHE A 10 -3.88 18.58 19.86
C PHE A 10 -2.91 18.74 18.69
N SER A 11 -1.60 18.80 18.94
CA SER A 11 -0.62 18.75 17.86
C SER A 11 -0.56 17.31 17.35
N PRO A 12 -0.94 17.04 16.09
CA PRO A 12 -0.88 15.68 15.56
C PRO A 12 0.58 15.21 15.49
N THR A 13 0.85 14.02 16.04
CA THR A 13 2.16 13.39 15.91
C THR A 13 2.29 12.80 14.52
N LEU A 14 3.32 13.21 13.78
CA LEU A 14 3.65 12.71 12.46
C LEU A 14 4.61 11.53 12.56
N HIS A 15 4.46 10.58 11.64
CA HIS A 15 5.22 9.35 11.59
C HIS A 15 5.55 8.98 10.16
N TYR A 16 6.72 8.38 9.92
CA TYR A 16 7.03 7.86 8.59
C TYR A 16 6.51 6.44 8.42
N LEU A 17 5.87 6.21 7.28
CA LEU A 17 5.41 4.91 6.84
C LEU A 17 6.24 4.50 5.62
N ARG A 18 6.95 3.38 5.73
CA ARG A 18 7.66 2.75 4.63
C ARG A 18 6.85 1.58 4.09
N VAL A 19 6.52 1.64 2.81
CA VAL A 19 5.81 0.59 2.09
C VAL A 19 6.77 -0.02 1.09
N HIS A 20 7.19 -1.26 1.31
CA HIS A 20 8.00 -2.02 0.37
C HIS A 20 7.10 -2.93 -0.48
N VAL A 21 7.01 -2.60 -1.76
CA VAL A 21 6.28 -3.38 -2.76
C VAL A 21 7.26 -4.37 -3.38
N ILE A 22 7.06 -5.67 -3.11
CA ILE A 22 8.04 -6.71 -3.46
C ILE A 22 7.64 -7.34 -4.80
N ALA A 23 6.49 -8.02 -4.83
CA ALA A 23 6.07 -8.82 -5.97
C ALA A 23 4.55 -9.01 -5.99
N ALA A 24 4.01 -9.42 -7.13
CA ALA A 24 2.64 -9.92 -7.23
C ALA A 24 2.65 -11.31 -7.90
N GLN A 25 1.59 -12.08 -7.65
CA GLN A 25 1.42 -13.41 -8.21
C GLN A 25 0.01 -13.61 -8.76
N ASP A 26 -0.04 -14.42 -9.81
CA ASP A 26 -1.26 -14.82 -10.53
C ASP A 26 -2.06 -13.61 -11.04
N LEU A 27 -1.38 -12.53 -11.46
CA LEU A 27 -2.05 -11.38 -12.03
C LEU A 27 -2.75 -11.75 -13.34
N VAL A 28 -3.95 -11.22 -13.52
CA VAL A 28 -4.70 -11.36 -14.77
C VAL A 28 -4.56 -10.03 -15.49
N PRO A 29 -3.85 -9.97 -16.63
CA PRO A 29 -3.77 -8.77 -17.45
C PRO A 29 -5.17 -8.32 -17.85
N SER A 30 -5.37 -7.01 -17.99
CA SER A 30 -6.60 -6.48 -18.58
C SER A 30 -6.74 -6.97 -20.03
N ASP A 31 -5.62 -7.00 -20.74
CA ASP A 31 -5.55 -7.33 -22.15
C ASP A 31 -4.60 -8.51 -22.38
N LYS A 32 -5.17 -9.67 -22.71
CA LYS A 32 -4.41 -10.91 -22.96
C LYS A 32 -3.61 -10.87 -24.28
N SER A 33 -3.85 -9.89 -25.15
CA SER A 33 -3.17 -9.79 -26.45
C SER A 33 -1.77 -9.15 -26.36
N ARG A 34 -1.46 -8.53 -25.22
CA ARG A 34 -0.20 -7.80 -25.00
C ARG A 34 0.55 -8.33 -23.79
N PRO A 35 1.88 -8.10 -23.74
CA PRO A 35 2.62 -8.33 -22.50
C PRO A 35 2.09 -7.41 -21.39
N PRO A 36 1.79 -7.94 -20.20
CA PRO A 36 1.32 -7.12 -19.08
C PRO A 36 2.43 -6.18 -18.62
N ASP A 37 2.04 -4.95 -18.28
CA ASP A 37 2.95 -3.95 -17.71
C ASP A 37 2.38 -3.40 -16.40
N PRO A 38 2.34 -4.24 -15.34
CA PRO A 38 1.65 -3.90 -14.12
C PRO A 38 2.47 -2.89 -13.31
N ILE A 39 1.78 -1.87 -12.82
CA ILE A 39 2.28 -0.88 -11.86
C ILE A 39 1.50 -1.02 -10.56
N VAL A 40 2.14 -0.73 -9.43
CA VAL A 40 1.48 -0.69 -8.14
C VAL A 40 1.35 0.73 -7.68
N ARG A 41 0.11 1.17 -7.46
CA ARG A 41 -0.19 2.45 -6.85
C ARG A 41 -0.54 2.23 -5.39
N VAL A 42 0.10 3.00 -4.53
CA VAL A 42 -0.10 2.98 -3.08
C VAL A 42 -0.55 4.36 -2.64
N GLU A 43 -1.68 4.41 -1.93
CA GLU A 43 -2.28 5.64 -1.44
C GLU A 43 -2.48 5.60 0.07
N LEU A 44 -2.07 6.67 0.74
CA LEU A 44 -2.31 6.94 2.14
C LEU A 44 -2.97 8.33 2.26
N GLY A 45 -4.28 8.37 2.53
CA GLY A 45 -5.02 9.62 2.58
C GLY A 45 -4.93 10.38 1.25
N ASN A 46 -4.31 11.55 1.25
CA ASN A 46 -4.06 12.38 0.07
C ASN A 46 -2.69 12.15 -0.61
N GLN A 47 -1.86 11.25 -0.06
CA GLN A 47 -0.55 10.91 -0.61
C GLN A 47 -0.68 9.67 -1.49
N GLY A 48 -0.67 9.85 -2.82
CA GLY A 48 -0.57 8.77 -3.79
C GLY A 48 0.85 8.68 -4.37
N ARG A 49 1.44 7.48 -4.40
CA ARG A 49 2.67 7.21 -5.15
C ARG A 49 2.51 5.92 -5.93
N THR A 50 3.28 5.80 -7.00
CA THR A 50 3.24 4.65 -7.90
C THR A 50 4.65 4.11 -8.05
N THR A 51 4.78 2.78 -8.08
CA THR A 51 6.05 2.12 -8.39
C THR A 51 6.42 2.33 -9.84
N ARG A 52 7.68 2.05 -10.17
CA ARG A 52 8.11 1.88 -11.55
C ARG A 52 7.39 0.68 -12.17
N PRO A 53 7.26 0.64 -13.51
CA PRO A 53 6.84 -0.57 -14.21
C PRO A 53 7.79 -1.72 -13.86
N SER A 54 7.23 -2.94 -13.75
CA SER A 54 8.07 -4.11 -13.46
C SER A 54 9.08 -4.32 -14.60
N SER A 55 10.30 -4.70 -14.25
CA SER A 55 11.31 -5.11 -15.23
C SER A 55 10.88 -6.36 -16.01
N MET A 56 9.97 -7.15 -15.43
CA MET A 56 9.47 -8.40 -15.99
C MET A 56 8.01 -8.23 -16.43
N LYS A 57 7.77 -8.37 -17.73
CA LYS A 57 6.41 -8.32 -18.32
C LYS A 57 5.70 -9.65 -18.18
N THR A 58 5.40 -10.05 -16.95
CA THR A 58 4.81 -11.35 -16.62
C THR A 58 3.61 -11.20 -15.68
N ILE A 59 2.87 -12.29 -15.49
CA ILE A 59 1.78 -12.38 -14.50
C ILE A 59 2.28 -12.45 -13.05
N ASN A 60 3.59 -12.62 -12.87
CA ASN A 60 4.25 -12.66 -11.57
C ASN A 60 5.34 -11.58 -11.51
N PRO A 61 4.98 -10.28 -11.62
CA PRO A 61 5.94 -9.19 -11.63
C PRO A 61 6.63 -9.02 -10.27
N GLU A 62 7.86 -8.52 -10.33
CA GLU A 62 8.62 -8.08 -9.16
C GLU A 62 8.97 -6.59 -9.33
N TRP A 63 8.88 -5.85 -8.22
CA TRP A 63 9.23 -4.42 -8.16
C TRP A 63 10.38 -4.17 -7.21
N ASN A 64 10.34 -4.78 -6.01
CA ASN A 64 11.31 -4.54 -4.94
C ASN A 64 11.56 -3.04 -4.70
N GLU A 65 10.48 -2.26 -4.61
CA GLU A 65 10.51 -0.81 -4.51
C GLU A 65 9.94 -0.32 -3.18
N GLU A 66 10.66 0.61 -2.53
CA GLU A 66 10.23 1.24 -1.28
C GLU A 66 9.61 2.61 -1.53
N LEU A 67 8.41 2.82 -0.99
CA LEU A 67 7.66 4.06 -1.05
C LEU A 67 7.49 4.63 0.38
N MET A 68 7.79 5.92 0.55
CA MET A 68 7.74 6.59 1.85
C MET A 68 6.55 7.54 1.94
N TYR A 69 5.82 7.50 3.06
CA TYR A 69 4.65 8.34 3.34
C TYR A 69 4.74 8.93 4.74
N VAL A 70 3.95 9.99 4.99
CA VAL A 70 3.79 10.58 6.32
C VAL A 70 2.39 10.27 6.84
N ALA A 71 2.30 9.55 7.95
CA ALA A 71 1.06 9.24 8.64
C ALA A 71 0.90 10.11 9.89
N TRP A 72 -0.33 10.36 10.32
CA TRP A 72 -0.64 11.11 11.53
C TRP A 72 -1.50 10.28 12.49
N GLU A 73 -1.24 10.39 13.80
CA GLU A 73 -2.08 9.75 14.83
C GLU A 73 -3.44 10.46 14.92
N PRO A 74 -4.58 9.73 14.95
CA PRO A 74 -4.75 8.35 15.44
C PRO A 74 -4.71 7.21 14.39
N PHE A 75 -4.11 7.40 13.20
CA PHE A 75 -3.97 6.35 12.18
C PHE A 75 -5.31 5.76 11.70
N ASN A 76 -6.31 6.62 11.53
CA ASN A 76 -7.65 6.20 11.07
C ASN A 76 -7.71 5.90 9.56
N GLU A 77 -6.61 6.12 8.84
CA GLU A 77 -6.52 5.93 7.39
C GLU A 77 -6.29 4.46 7.03
N ASN A 78 -6.65 4.10 5.80
CA ASN A 78 -6.30 2.81 5.22
C ASN A 78 -5.24 3.06 4.15
N ILE A 79 -4.26 2.17 4.09
CA ILE A 79 -3.34 2.09 2.97
C ILE A 79 -4.10 1.38 1.85
N VAL A 80 -4.31 2.09 0.76
CA VAL A 80 -4.89 1.54 -0.46
C VAL A 80 -3.73 1.08 -1.34
N VAL A 81 -3.72 -0.18 -1.72
CA VAL A 81 -2.77 -0.70 -2.72
C VAL A 81 -3.58 -1.17 -3.91
N SER A 82 -3.41 -0.53 -5.06
CA SER A 82 -3.97 -0.94 -6.35
C SER A 82 -2.87 -1.43 -7.28
N VAL A 83 -3.17 -2.47 -8.04
CA VAL A 83 -2.36 -2.92 -9.17
C VAL A 83 -3.09 -2.50 -10.43
N GLU A 84 -2.39 -1.79 -11.31
CA GLU A 84 -2.93 -1.20 -12.53
C GLU A 84 -2.15 -1.74 -13.74
N ASP A 85 -2.84 -2.02 -14.84
CA ASP A 85 -2.24 -2.43 -16.12
C ASP A 85 -2.78 -1.49 -17.21
N LYS A 86 -1.92 -0.60 -17.74
CA LYS A 86 -2.29 0.56 -18.58
C LYS A 86 -3.52 1.32 -18.07
N ASP A 87 -3.39 1.88 -16.87
CA ASP A 87 -4.40 2.74 -16.25
C ASP A 87 -5.72 2.02 -15.87
N GLU A 88 -5.81 0.70 -16.06
CA GLU A 88 -6.94 -0.10 -15.57
C GLU A 88 -6.57 -0.83 -14.28
N VAL A 89 -7.35 -0.61 -13.22
CA VAL A 89 -7.15 -1.29 -11.94
C VAL A 89 -7.55 -2.76 -12.09
N ILE A 90 -6.57 -3.65 -12.08
CA ILE A 90 -6.81 -5.10 -12.13
C ILE A 90 -7.05 -5.68 -10.73
N GLY A 91 -6.54 -5.04 -9.67
CA GLY A 91 -6.76 -5.50 -8.31
C GLY A 91 -6.51 -4.42 -7.27
N ARG A 92 -7.21 -4.49 -6.14
CA ARG A 92 -7.06 -3.55 -5.02
C ARG A 92 -7.09 -4.28 -3.68
N VAL A 93 -6.29 -3.83 -2.73
CA VAL A 93 -6.38 -4.22 -1.33
C VAL A 93 -6.38 -2.99 -0.42
N LEU A 94 -7.08 -3.12 0.71
CA LEU A 94 -7.20 -2.11 1.75
C LEU A 94 -6.54 -2.67 3.01
N ILE A 95 -5.48 -2.02 3.48
CA ILE A 95 -4.75 -2.41 4.68
C ILE A 95 -4.99 -1.33 5.73
N PRO A 96 -5.75 -1.61 6.81
CA PRO A 96 -5.95 -0.63 7.87
C PRO A 96 -4.60 -0.27 8.50
N LEU A 97 -4.30 1.03 8.55
CA LEU A 97 -3.00 1.50 9.03
C LEU A 97 -2.75 1.09 10.50
N ARG A 98 -3.83 1.03 11.30
CA ARG A 98 -3.85 0.48 12.66
C ARG A 98 -3.36 -0.96 12.82
N ASN A 99 -3.42 -1.78 11.76
CA ASN A 99 -3.00 -3.19 11.79
C ASN A 99 -1.51 -3.36 11.48
N VAL A 100 -0.86 -2.30 10.99
CA VAL A 100 0.55 -2.36 10.61
C VAL A 100 1.42 -2.27 11.87
N LYS A 101 2.41 -3.16 11.96
CA LYS A 101 3.30 -3.21 13.11
C LYS A 101 4.26 -2.02 13.10
N ARG A 102 4.38 -1.38 14.26
CA ARG A 102 5.36 -0.32 14.52
C ARG A 102 6.76 -0.94 14.59
N ARG A 103 7.73 -0.43 13.82
CA ARG A 103 9.14 -0.81 14.00
C ARG A 103 9.63 -0.17 15.30
N VAL A 104 10.15 -0.98 16.21
CA VAL A 104 10.84 -0.52 17.42
C VAL A 104 12.34 -0.78 17.18
N GLU A 105 13.21 0.16 17.56
CA GLU A 105 14.62 0.27 17.15
C GLU A 105 15.53 -0.97 17.33
N ASN A 106 15.07 -2.09 17.88
CA ASN A 106 15.85 -3.33 18.01
C ASN A 106 15.07 -4.60 17.60
N ALA A 107 13.96 -4.46 16.88
CA ALA A 107 13.15 -5.58 16.41
C ALA A 107 13.59 -6.07 15.02
N LYS A 108 13.49 -7.39 14.78
CA LYS A 108 13.57 -7.98 13.43
C LYS A 108 12.59 -7.25 12.49
N LEU A 109 13.02 -7.03 11.24
CA LEU A 109 12.13 -6.49 10.20
C LEU A 109 10.86 -7.34 10.14
N PRO A 110 9.67 -6.73 9.96
CA PRO A 110 8.46 -7.49 9.80
C PRO A 110 8.60 -8.42 8.58
N ASP A 111 8.04 -9.63 8.69
CA ASP A 111 8.00 -10.55 7.58
C ASP A 111 7.05 -10.02 6.50
N ALA A 112 7.44 -10.17 5.23
CA ALA A 112 6.61 -9.81 4.10
C ALA A 112 5.31 -10.65 4.10
N GLN A 113 4.18 -10.00 3.82
CA GLN A 113 2.87 -10.66 3.86
C GLN A 113 2.17 -10.60 2.50
N TRP A 114 1.59 -11.74 2.11
CA TRP A 114 0.72 -11.81 0.93
C TRP A 114 -0.68 -11.27 1.25
N PHE A 115 -1.09 -10.26 0.51
CA PHE A 115 -2.40 -9.66 0.56
C PHE A 115 -3.23 -10.10 -0.65
N GLY A 116 -4.45 -10.58 -0.41
CA GLY A 116 -5.38 -10.94 -1.48
C GLY A 116 -5.93 -9.70 -2.18
N LEU A 117 -5.79 -9.64 -3.50
CA LEU A 117 -6.33 -8.53 -4.30
C LEU A 117 -7.83 -8.74 -4.59
N GLN A 118 -8.67 -7.77 -4.26
CA GLN A 118 -10.08 -7.72 -4.62
C GLN A 118 -10.26 -7.18 -6.05
N LYS A 119 -11.21 -7.72 -6.82
CA LYS A 119 -11.54 -7.24 -8.18
C LYS A 119 -12.36 -5.96 -8.06
N PRO A 120 -12.06 -4.89 -8.80
CA PRO A 120 -12.96 -3.73 -8.90
C PRO A 120 -14.17 -3.96 -9.82
N SER A 121 -14.21 -5.01 -10.65
CA SER A 121 -15.21 -5.20 -11.71
C SER A 121 -15.89 -6.58 -11.75
N LEU A 122 -17.20 -6.57 -12.04
CA LEU A 122 -18.21 -7.66 -12.08
C LEU A 122 -18.01 -8.73 -13.17
N VAL A 123 -16.78 -9.08 -13.53
CA VAL A 123 -16.55 -10.17 -14.52
C VAL A 123 -16.36 -11.48 -13.76
N LYS A 124 -17.44 -12.29 -13.74
CA LYS A 124 -17.40 -13.72 -13.39
C LYS A 124 -16.46 -14.40 -14.37
N ASP A 125 -15.24 -14.72 -13.92
CA ASP A 125 -14.50 -15.84 -14.48
C ASP A 125 -13.43 -16.40 -13.54
N GLU A 126 -13.11 -17.65 -13.80
CA GLU A 126 -12.61 -18.73 -12.94
C GLU A 126 -11.35 -18.48 -12.07
N GLY A 127 -11.45 -18.91 -10.81
CA GLY A 127 -10.45 -19.77 -10.17
C GLY A 127 -9.16 -19.19 -9.59
N GLY A 128 -8.70 -17.99 -9.97
CA GLY A 128 -7.40 -17.46 -9.51
C GLY A 128 -7.48 -16.57 -8.26
N ARG A 129 -6.98 -17.02 -7.10
CA ARG A 129 -6.75 -16.15 -5.93
C ARG A 129 -5.49 -15.30 -6.16
N ARG A 130 -5.67 -14.11 -6.70
CA ARG A 130 -4.60 -13.11 -6.91
C ARG A 130 -4.03 -12.62 -5.60
N LYS A 131 -2.71 -12.50 -5.52
CA LYS A 131 -2.03 -12.03 -4.31
C LYS A 131 -0.96 -11.01 -4.67
N ILE A 132 -0.78 -10.01 -3.82
CA ILE A 132 0.36 -9.10 -3.84
C ILE A 132 1.16 -9.29 -2.56
N ASN A 133 2.48 -9.43 -2.67
CA ASN A 133 3.38 -9.42 -1.53
C ASN A 133 3.83 -8.00 -1.29
N SER A 134 3.36 -7.43 -0.19
CA SER A 134 3.82 -6.14 0.27
C SER A 134 4.26 -6.25 1.71
N LEU A 135 5.32 -5.52 2.03
CA LEU A 135 5.77 -5.33 3.38
C LEU A 135 5.50 -3.88 3.74
N VAL A 136 4.79 -3.66 4.84
CA VAL A 136 4.54 -2.32 5.36
C VAL A 136 5.18 -2.24 6.72
N GLU A 137 6.05 -1.25 6.91
CA GLU A 137 6.67 -0.97 8.19
C GLU A 137 6.59 0.52 8.52
N PHE A 138 6.43 0.81 9.80
CA PHE A 138 6.47 2.17 10.30
C PHE A 138 7.84 2.50 10.84
N ILE A 139 8.46 3.54 10.32
CA ILE A 139 9.71 4.07 10.84
C ILE A 139 9.36 5.31 11.68
N PHE A 140 9.58 5.21 12.98
CA PHE A 140 9.48 6.33 13.91
C PHE A 140 10.80 7.08 13.88
N ASP A 141 11.06 7.84 12.81
CA ASP A 141 12.08 8.88 12.91
C ASP A 141 11.44 10.08 13.62
N LEU A 142 11.90 10.36 14.84
CA LEU A 142 11.66 11.62 15.52
C LEU A 142 12.63 12.68 14.95
N PRO A 143 12.20 13.94 14.77
CA PRO A 143 13.11 15.04 14.50
C PRO A 143 14.06 15.33 15.66
#